data_AF-A0A5E4PTF5-F1
#
_entry.id   AF-A0A5E4PTF5-F1
#
_cell.length_a   1.000
_cell.length_b   1.000
_cell.length_c   1.000
_cell.angle_alpha   90.00
_cell.angle_beta   90.00
_cell.angle_gamma   90.00
#
_symmetry.space_group_name_H-M   'P 1'
#
loop_
_entity.id
_entity.type
_entity.pdbx_description
1 polymer ?
#
loop_
_entity_poly.entity_id
_entity_poly.type
_entity_poly.pdbx_seq_one_letter_code
_entity_poly.pdbx_strand_id
1 'polypeptide(L)'
;MKCHDKKSLCMNGDHFSIIDHFYNIINALRSAAEQNSNVKKKYRRGQRVVGWNFHVRRSHVKAREKFAMWAGQGRPHSGYFYDNMVASRRGFKAALKYVQRNEERIRMEMLARHRSTCNFVDFWKETKKFNNKNCLPIRNKLVLPKDVIVNFSQFAAPTLAT
;
A
#
# COMPACT_ATOMS: atom_id res chain seq x y z
N MET A 1 7.90 15.09 -36.55
CA MET A 1 7.35 16.35 -36.00
C MET A 1 8.30 16.86 -34.94
N LYS A 2 8.95 18.01 -35.13
CA LYS A 2 9.96 18.53 -34.19
C LYS A 2 9.28 19.30 -33.06
N CYS A 3 9.63 18.97 -31.81
CA CYS A 3 9.70 19.96 -30.73
C CYS A 3 11.08 19.86 -30.06
N HIS A 4 11.87 20.91 -30.23
CA HIS A 4 13.18 21.13 -29.62
C HIS A 4 13.01 22.22 -28.56
N ASP A 5 12.52 21.88 -27.36
CA ASP A 5 12.17 22.92 -26.40
C ASP A 5 13.41 23.56 -25.76
N LYS A 6 13.79 24.73 -26.29
CA LYS A 6 14.62 25.74 -25.65
C LYS A 6 13.77 27.01 -25.49
N LYS A 7 13.47 27.37 -24.23
CA LYS A 7 12.96 28.69 -23.77
C LYS A 7 11.80 29.31 -24.58
N SER A 8 10.60 28.75 -24.45
CA SER A 8 9.36 29.51 -24.19
C SER A 8 8.24 28.50 -24.02
N LEU A 9 7.36 28.73 -23.06
CA LEU A 9 6.24 27.84 -22.77
C LEU A 9 5.44 27.61 -24.06
N CYS A 10 5.52 26.41 -24.61
CA CYS A 10 4.82 26.01 -25.82
C CYS A 10 3.32 26.23 -25.61
N MET A 11 2.75 27.29 -26.22
CA MET A 11 1.32 27.64 -26.14
C MET A 11 0.46 26.89 -27.18
N ASN A 12 0.94 25.75 -27.67
CA ASN A 12 0.23 25.02 -28.70
C ASN A 12 -0.97 24.28 -28.11
N GLY A 13 -2.19 24.65 -28.53
CA GLY A 13 -3.45 24.09 -28.00
C GLY A 13 -3.56 22.57 -28.16
N ASP A 14 -2.97 22.03 -29.22
CA ASP A 14 -2.90 20.59 -29.47
C ASP A 14 -2.06 19.86 -28.43
N HIS A 15 -0.95 20.45 -27.98
CA HIS A 15 -0.11 19.85 -26.94
C HIS A 15 -0.82 19.82 -25.59
N PHE A 16 -1.48 20.92 -25.22
CA PHE A 16 -2.30 20.96 -24.01
C PHE A 16 -3.42 19.93 -24.05
N SER A 17 -4.07 19.77 -25.20
CA SER A 17 -5.15 18.78 -25.39
C SER A 17 -4.65 17.34 -25.24
N ILE A 18 -3.46 17.02 -25.77
CA ILE A 18 -2.84 15.70 -25.62
C ILE A 18 -2.46 15.44 -24.14
N ILE A 19 -1.88 16.43 -23.47
CA ILE A 19 -1.51 16.33 -22.05
C ILE A 19 -2.76 16.15 -21.18
N ASP A 20 -3.82 16.93 -21.43
CA ASP A 20 -5.08 16.82 -20.70
C ASP A 20 -5.74 15.44 -20.92
N HIS A 21 -5.77 14.97 -22.16
CA HIS A 21 -6.27 13.62 -22.47
C HIS A 21 -5.48 12.53 -21.74
N PHE A 22 -4.16 12.67 -21.66
CA PHE A 22 -3.31 11.75 -20.91
C PHE A 22 -3.60 11.78 -19.40
N TYR A 23 -3.78 12.97 -18.83
CA TYR A 23 -4.19 13.11 -17.43
C TYR A 23 -5.59 12.55 -17.17
N ASN A 24 -6.53 12.67 -18.11
CA ASN A 24 -7.86 12.07 -18.01
C ASN A 24 -7.79 10.54 -17.95
N ILE A 25 -6.93 9.91 -18.77
CA ILE A 25 -6.68 8.47 -18.70
C ILE A 25 -6.06 8.08 -17.34
N ILE A 26 -5.04 8.82 -16.88
CA ILE A 26 -4.42 8.58 -15.57
C ILE A 26 -5.45 8.69 -14.45
N ASN A 27 -6.30 9.71 -14.48
CA ASN A 27 -7.35 9.94 -13.49
C ASN A 27 -8.38 8.80 -13.51
N ALA A 28 -8.81 8.34 -14.68
CA ALA A 28 -9.71 7.21 -14.81
C ALA A 28 -9.09 5.91 -14.24
N LEU A 29 -7.82 5.63 -14.57
CA LEU A 29 -7.09 4.48 -14.02
C LEU A 29 -6.94 4.58 -12.50
N ARG A 30 -6.65 5.78 -11.98
CA ARG A 30 -6.55 6.05 -10.55
C ARG A 30 -7.89 5.80 -9.86
N SER A 31 -8.99 6.35 -10.36
CA SER A 31 -10.33 6.15 -9.79
C SER A 31 -10.74 4.68 -9.80
N ALA A 32 -10.47 3.95 -10.88
CA ALA A 32 -10.72 2.51 -10.95
C ALA A 32 -9.89 1.72 -9.92
N ALA A 33 -8.61 2.09 -9.75
CA ALA A 33 -7.73 1.48 -8.76
C ALA A 33 -8.20 1.78 -7.32
N GLU A 34 -8.59 3.01 -7.02
CA GLU A 34 -9.14 3.40 -5.71
C GLU A 34 -10.41 2.61 -5.39
N GLN A 35 -11.32 2.46 -6.35
CA GLN A 35 -12.54 1.64 -6.21
C GLN A 35 -12.22 0.15 -5.95
N ASN A 36 -11.22 -0.41 -6.63
CA ASN A 36 -10.83 -1.81 -6.47
C ASN A 36 -9.97 -2.05 -5.19
N SER A 37 -9.25 -1.03 -4.72
CA SER A 37 -8.41 -1.12 -3.52
C SER A 37 -9.20 -1.28 -2.22
N ASN A 38 -10.50 -0.93 -2.24
CA ASN A 38 -11.41 -1.05 -1.09
C ASN A 38 -11.84 -2.48 -0.75
N VAL A 39 -11.34 -3.50 -1.46
CA VAL A 39 -11.53 -4.90 -1.04
C VAL A 39 -10.82 -5.10 0.30
N LYS A 40 -11.62 -5.18 1.38
CA LYS A 40 -11.13 -5.43 2.74
C LYS A 40 -10.22 -6.65 2.75
N LYS A 41 -8.91 -6.44 2.91
CA LYS A 41 -7.94 -7.53 3.05
C LYS A 41 -8.33 -8.39 4.26
N LYS A 42 -8.66 -9.65 4.01
CA LYS A 42 -8.87 -10.63 5.07
C LYS A 42 -7.50 -11.05 5.61
N TYR A 43 -7.22 -10.71 6.86
CA TYR A 43 -6.01 -11.19 7.53
C TYR A 43 -6.13 -12.70 7.76
N ARG A 44 -5.20 -13.47 7.18
CA ARG A 44 -5.14 -14.92 7.39
C ARG A 44 -4.55 -15.23 8.76
N ARG A 45 -4.97 -16.34 9.37
CA ARG A 45 -4.38 -16.83 10.62
C ARG A 45 -2.88 -17.09 10.39
N GLY A 46 -2.02 -16.54 11.24
CA GLY A 46 -0.55 -16.66 11.12
C GLY A 46 0.10 -15.62 10.19
N GLN A 47 -0.66 -14.73 9.54
CA GLN A 47 -0.09 -13.66 8.74
C GLN A 47 0.67 -12.67 9.64
N ARG A 48 1.90 -12.32 9.24
CA ARG A 48 2.70 -11.30 9.92
C ARG A 48 2.00 -9.95 9.82
N VAL A 49 1.75 -9.34 10.97
CA VAL A 49 1.17 -8.00 11.09
C VAL A 49 2.28 -6.97 10.99
N VAL A 50 2.25 -6.10 9.99
CA VAL A 50 3.22 -5.01 9.85
C VAL A 50 3.10 -4.07 11.05
N GLY A 51 4.23 -3.62 11.60
CA GLY A 51 4.21 -2.68 12.73
C GLY A 51 3.84 -3.31 14.08
N TRP A 52 3.77 -4.65 14.19
CA TRP A 52 3.50 -5.36 15.44
C TRP A 52 4.39 -4.89 16.58
N ASN A 53 5.70 -4.82 16.34
CA ASN A 53 6.69 -4.47 17.35
C ASN A 53 6.49 -3.08 17.95
N PHE A 54 6.02 -2.12 17.14
CA PHE A 54 5.87 -0.74 17.57
C PHE A 54 4.49 -0.46 18.16
N HIS A 55 3.43 -0.92 17.49
CA HIS A 55 2.05 -0.55 17.87
C HIS A 55 1.33 -1.58 18.74
N VAL A 56 1.69 -2.88 18.65
CA VAL A 56 0.89 -3.96 19.26
C VAL A 56 1.61 -4.63 20.42
N ARG A 57 2.94 -4.75 20.36
CA ARG A 57 3.75 -5.49 21.35
C ARG A 57 3.46 -5.07 22.79
N ARG A 58 3.49 -3.77 23.09
CA ARG A 58 3.30 -3.26 24.46
C ARG A 58 1.90 -3.57 25.01
N SER A 59 0.87 -3.35 24.18
CA SER A 59 -0.52 -3.67 24.53
C SER A 59 -0.73 -5.18 24.68
N HIS A 60 -0.07 -6.00 23.87
CA HIS A 60 -0.10 -7.45 23.97
C HIS A 60 0.52 -7.96 25.27
N VAL A 61 1.71 -7.46 25.64
CA VAL A 61 2.38 -7.80 26.90
C VAL A 61 1.49 -7.46 28.10
N LYS A 62 0.95 -6.23 28.15
CA LYS A 62 0.04 -5.80 29.21
C LYS A 62 -1.21 -6.69 29.30
N ALA A 63 -1.81 -7.05 28.16
CA ALA A 63 -2.96 -7.95 28.13
C ALA A 63 -2.61 -9.36 28.64
N ARG A 64 -1.41 -9.87 28.33
CA ARG A 64 -0.94 -11.16 28.83
C ARG A 64 -0.69 -11.15 30.33
N GLU A 65 -0.09 -10.09 30.86
CA GLU A 65 0.13 -9.90 32.31
C GLU A 65 -1.20 -9.89 33.07
N LYS A 66 -2.16 -9.06 32.62
CA LYS A 66 -3.49 -8.98 33.26
C LYS A 66 -4.29 -10.26 33.13
N PHE A 67 -4.13 -10.99 32.01
CA PHE A 67 -4.70 -12.32 31.86
C PHE A 67 -4.09 -13.32 32.85
N ALA A 68 -2.77 -13.31 33.05
CA ALA A 68 -2.10 -14.18 34.00
C ALA A 68 -2.55 -13.87 35.44
N MET A 69 -2.67 -12.60 35.81
CA MET A 69 -3.22 -12.18 37.11
C MET A 69 -4.65 -12.69 37.30
N TRP A 70 -5.53 -12.47 36.32
CA TRP A 70 -6.92 -12.97 36.36
C TRP A 70 -7.00 -14.50 36.46
N ALA A 71 -6.13 -15.21 35.73
CA ALA A 71 -6.07 -16.67 35.78
C ALA A 71 -5.55 -17.18 37.13
N GLY A 72 -4.55 -16.51 37.73
CA GLY A 72 -4.02 -16.84 39.04
C GLY A 72 -5.02 -16.64 40.19
N GLN A 73 -6.01 -15.76 40.01
CA GLN A 73 -7.10 -15.52 40.96
C GLN A 73 -8.30 -16.46 40.77
N GLY A 74 -8.16 -17.55 40.02
CA GLY A 74 -9.24 -18.50 39.78
C GLY A 74 -10.26 -18.07 38.74
N ARG A 75 -9.93 -17.09 37.88
CA ARG A 75 -10.76 -16.61 36.77
C ARG A 75 -12.13 -16.05 37.22
N PRO A 76 -12.14 -15.04 38.11
CA PRO A 76 -13.39 -14.45 38.58
C PRO A 76 -14.18 -13.84 37.42
N HIS A 77 -15.51 -13.95 37.46
CA HIS A 77 -16.41 -13.43 36.42
C HIS A 77 -16.75 -11.94 36.59
N SER A 78 -16.36 -11.33 37.71
CA SER A 78 -16.63 -9.94 38.07
C SER A 78 -15.54 -9.39 39.01
N GLY A 79 -15.52 -8.07 39.19
CA GLY A 79 -14.60 -7.37 40.07
C GLY A 79 -13.28 -6.94 39.42
N TYR A 80 -12.39 -6.37 40.24
CA TYR A 80 -11.20 -5.64 39.79
C TYR A 80 -10.31 -6.41 38.81
N PHE A 81 -10.05 -7.70 39.07
CA PHE A 81 -9.19 -8.51 38.18
C PHE A 81 -9.86 -8.80 36.84
N TYR A 82 -11.17 -9.04 36.85
CA TYR A 82 -11.96 -9.23 35.62
C TYR A 82 -11.98 -7.95 34.78
N ASP A 83 -12.29 -6.81 35.39
CA ASP A 83 -12.39 -5.52 34.70
C ASP A 83 -11.05 -5.12 34.06
N ASN A 84 -9.94 -5.29 34.78
CA ASN A 84 -8.61 -5.04 34.25
C ASN A 84 -8.24 -5.98 33.09
N MET A 85 -8.61 -7.25 33.17
CA MET A 85 -8.39 -8.21 32.09
C MET A 85 -9.20 -7.83 30.84
N VAL A 86 -10.47 -7.48 30.99
CA VAL A 86 -11.33 -7.05 29.89
C VAL A 86 -10.82 -5.74 29.27
N ALA A 87 -10.48 -4.74 30.08
CA ALA A 87 -9.98 -3.45 29.62
C ALA A 87 -8.64 -3.59 28.85
N SER A 88 -7.69 -4.35 29.39
CA SER A 88 -6.41 -4.61 28.71
C SER A 88 -6.59 -5.39 27.41
N ARG A 89 -7.47 -6.40 27.38
CA ARG A 89 -7.80 -7.14 26.16
C ARG A 89 -8.48 -6.25 25.11
N ARG A 90 -9.35 -5.33 25.53
CA ARG A 90 -9.97 -4.32 24.65
C ARG A 90 -8.89 -3.41 24.05
N GLY A 91 -7.95 -2.92 24.86
CA GLY A 91 -6.83 -2.10 24.38
C GLY A 91 -5.95 -2.83 23.36
N PHE A 92 -5.60 -4.09 23.62
CA PHE A 92 -4.89 -4.92 22.65
C PHE A 92 -5.66 -5.09 21.32
N LYS A 93 -6.95 -5.43 21.38
CA LYS A 93 -7.77 -5.57 20.17
C LYS A 93 -7.90 -4.25 19.40
N ALA A 94 -8.00 -3.12 20.11
CA ALA A 94 -8.07 -1.80 19.49
C ALA A 94 -6.76 -1.48 18.75
N ALA A 95 -5.61 -1.72 19.38
CA ALA A 95 -4.29 -1.55 18.74
C ALA A 95 -4.14 -2.44 17.50
N LEU A 96 -4.56 -3.70 17.60
CA LEU A 96 -4.52 -4.62 16.45
C LEU A 96 -5.40 -4.11 15.30
N LYS A 97 -6.61 -3.64 15.60
CA LYS A 97 -7.54 -3.09 14.60
C LYS A 97 -7.00 -1.80 13.98
N TYR A 98 -6.33 -0.95 14.76
CA TYR A 98 -5.68 0.26 14.27
C TYR A 98 -4.60 -0.10 13.23
N VAL A 99 -3.72 -1.03 13.55
CA VAL A 99 -2.64 -1.45 12.65
C VAL A 99 -3.19 -2.07 11.37
N GLN A 100 -4.23 -2.90 11.48
CA GLN A 100 -4.90 -3.49 10.31
C GLN A 100 -5.53 -2.44 9.39
N ARG A 101 -6.16 -1.40 9.95
CA ARG A 101 -6.74 -0.32 9.14
C ARG A 101 -5.69 0.60 8.52
N ASN A 102 -4.57 0.81 9.21
CA ASN A 102 -3.53 1.75 8.82
C ASN A 102 -2.30 1.05 8.22
N GLU A 103 -2.43 -0.20 7.80
CA GLU A 103 -1.29 -1.05 7.48
C GLU A 103 -0.43 -0.46 6.36
N GLU A 104 -1.05 0.10 5.33
CA GLU A 104 -0.35 0.77 4.24
C GLU A 104 0.39 2.02 4.71
N ARG A 105 -0.27 2.89 5.47
CA ARG A 105 0.37 4.08 6.05
C ARG A 105 1.56 3.72 6.94
N ILE A 106 1.40 2.72 7.81
CA ILE A 106 2.48 2.23 8.69
C ILE A 106 3.63 1.65 7.87
N ARG A 107 3.34 0.89 6.80
CA ARG A 107 4.38 0.39 5.87
C ARG A 107 5.16 1.54 5.23
N MET A 108 4.47 2.56 4.74
CA MET A 108 5.10 3.73 4.10
C MET A 108 5.93 4.53 5.11
N GLU A 109 5.44 4.70 6.34
CA GLU A 109 6.18 5.36 7.42
C GLU A 109 7.45 4.60 7.80
N MET A 110 7.40 3.25 7.87
CA MET A 110 8.58 2.43 8.08
C MET A 110 9.61 2.59 6.95
N LEU A 111 9.15 2.63 5.69
CA LEU A 111 10.01 2.85 4.54
C LEU A 111 10.67 4.23 4.56
N ALA A 112 9.90 5.27 4.87
CA ALA A 112 10.39 6.63 5.05
C ALA A 112 11.44 6.68 6.16
N ARG A 113 11.19 6.02 7.29
CA ARG A 113 12.14 5.93 8.40
C ARG A 113 13.45 5.26 7.98
N HIS A 114 13.41 4.14 7.26
CA HIS A 114 14.63 3.49 6.75
C HIS A 114 15.43 4.42 5.83
N ARG A 115 14.75 5.21 5.00
CA ARG A 115 15.39 6.21 4.14
C ARG A 115 16.05 7.33 4.95
N SER A 116 15.36 7.85 5.97
CA SER A 116 15.86 8.90 6.86
C SER A 116 17.04 8.44 7.71
N THR A 117 17.06 7.18 8.15
CA THR A 117 18.18 6.60 8.91
C THR A 117 19.29 6.03 8.02
N CYS A 118 19.27 6.32 6.71
CA CYS A 118 20.23 5.80 5.72
C CYS A 118 20.42 4.27 5.75
N ASN A 119 19.43 3.51 6.21
CA ASN A 119 19.48 2.05 6.23
C ASN A 119 18.96 1.52 4.89
N PHE A 120 19.81 1.59 3.87
CA PHE A 120 19.47 1.21 2.50
C PHE A 120 19.24 -0.30 2.34
N VAL A 121 19.87 -1.13 3.18
CA VAL A 121 19.70 -2.59 3.14
C VAL A 121 18.26 -2.97 3.45
N ASP A 122 17.72 -2.48 4.57
CA ASP A 122 16.35 -2.79 4.96
C ASP A 122 15.33 -2.02 4.12
N PHE A 123 15.67 -0.80 3.68
CA PHE A 123 14.87 -0.05 2.72
C PHE A 123 14.61 -0.88 1.45
N TRP A 124 15.65 -1.37 0.76
CA TRP A 124 15.46 -2.15 -0.47
C TRP A 124 14.78 -3.49 -0.23
N LYS A 125 15.02 -4.13 0.93
CA LYS A 125 14.28 -5.35 1.31
C LYS A 125 12.79 -5.10 1.47
N GLU A 126 12.39 -4.00 2.11
CA GLU A 126 10.97 -3.63 2.24
C GLU A 126 10.39 -3.17 0.90
N THR A 127 11.08 -2.33 0.12
CA THR A 127 10.63 -1.87 -1.22
C THR A 127 10.33 -3.05 -2.15
N LYS A 128 11.17 -4.10 -2.14
CA LYS A 128 10.94 -5.31 -2.94
C LYS A 128 9.65 -6.05 -2.57
N LYS A 129 9.14 -5.92 -1.34
CA LYS A 129 7.87 -6.54 -0.91
C LYS A 129 6.64 -5.77 -1.42
N PHE A 130 6.78 -4.48 -1.72
CA PHE A 130 5.71 -3.69 -2.34
C PHE A 130 5.54 -3.98 -3.82
N ASN A 131 6.60 -4.45 -4.49
CA ASN A 131 6.55 -4.82 -5.89
C ASN A 131 5.78 -6.14 -6.05
N ASN A 132 4.46 -6.06 -5.90
CA ASN A 132 3.56 -7.14 -6.23
C ASN A 132 3.73 -7.42 -7.73
N LYS A 133 4.20 -8.62 -8.05
CA LYS A 133 4.23 -9.19 -9.41
C LYS A 133 2.86 -9.19 -10.12
N ASN A 134 1.79 -8.79 -9.41
CA ASN A 134 0.39 -8.82 -9.83
C ASN A 134 -0.22 -7.42 -10.06
N CYS A 135 0.56 -6.33 -10.01
CA CYS A 135 0.07 -5.00 -10.42
C CYS A 135 -0.03 -4.82 -11.95
N LEU A 136 0.32 -5.86 -12.72
CA LEU A 136 -0.04 -5.91 -14.13
C LEU A 136 -1.52 -6.32 -14.24
N PRO A 137 -2.33 -5.62 -15.05
CA PRO A 137 -3.70 -6.04 -15.30
C PRO A 137 -3.67 -7.45 -15.87
N ILE A 138 -4.26 -8.38 -15.13
CA ILE A 138 -4.87 -9.64 -15.58
C ILE A 138 -4.09 -10.31 -16.75
N ARG A 139 -3.24 -11.27 -16.40
CA ARG A 139 -2.68 -12.28 -17.32
C ARG A 139 -3.75 -13.28 -17.82
N ASN A 140 -5.01 -12.84 -17.99
CA ASN A 140 -6.03 -13.60 -18.70
C ASN A 140 -6.28 -12.87 -20.00
N LYS A 141 -5.73 -13.43 -21.09
CA LYS A 141 -6.06 -13.17 -22.50
C LYS A 141 -7.07 -12.04 -22.70
N LEU A 142 -6.62 -10.79 -22.58
CA LEU A 142 -7.34 -9.69 -23.19
C LEU A 142 -7.18 -9.93 -24.68
N VAL A 143 -8.23 -10.42 -25.32
CA VAL A 143 -8.40 -10.24 -26.76
C VAL A 143 -8.54 -8.73 -26.91
N LEU A 144 -7.40 -8.07 -27.14
CA LEU A 144 -7.37 -6.68 -27.53
C LEU A 144 -8.15 -6.59 -28.85
N PRO A 145 -9.19 -5.74 -28.95
CA PRO A 145 -9.76 -5.40 -30.24
C PRO A 145 -8.63 -4.96 -31.17
N LYS A 146 -8.62 -5.47 -32.40
CA LYS A 146 -7.55 -5.26 -33.39
C LYS A 146 -7.25 -3.76 -33.62
N ASP A 147 -8.19 -2.90 -33.24
CA ASP A 147 -8.17 -1.46 -33.45
C ASP A 147 -7.23 -0.71 -32.49
N VAL A 148 -6.78 -1.33 -31.38
CA VAL A 148 -5.89 -0.68 -30.40
C VAL A 148 -4.40 -0.86 -30.74
N ILE A 149 -4.05 -1.82 -31.61
CA ILE A 149 -2.65 -2.10 -31.99
C ILE A 149 -2.12 -1.08 -33.02
N VAL A 150 -3.00 -0.31 -33.65
CA VAL A 150 -2.63 0.55 -34.80
C VAL A 150 -1.82 1.79 -34.39
N ASN A 151 -1.81 2.20 -33.12
CA ASN A 151 -1.18 3.47 -32.70
C ASN A 151 0.22 3.38 -32.06
N PHE A 152 0.82 2.20 -31.94
CA PHE A 152 2.17 2.07 -31.35
C PHE A 152 3.29 1.83 -32.39
N SER A 153 2.97 1.52 -33.64
CA SER A 153 3.96 1.32 -34.71
C SER A 153 4.51 2.63 -35.30
N GLN A 154 3.91 3.78 -35.00
CA GLN A 154 4.35 5.09 -35.53
C GLN A 154 5.47 5.77 -34.73
N PHE A 155 5.93 5.20 -33.60
CA PHE A 155 6.97 5.78 -32.76
C PHE A 155 8.32 5.05 -32.78
N ALA A 156 8.48 4.01 -33.60
CA ALA A 156 9.79 3.39 -33.82
C ALA A 156 10.59 4.22 -34.84
N ALA A 157 11.53 5.02 -34.36
CA ALA A 157 12.46 5.77 -35.20
C ALA A 157 13.27 4.85 -36.12
N PRO A 158 13.58 5.26 -37.37
CA PRO A 158 14.44 4.49 -38.25
C PRO A 158 15.89 4.49 -37.75
N THR A 159 16.46 3.30 -37.58
CA THR A 159 17.89 3.07 -37.37
C THR A 159 18.68 3.60 -38.56
N LEU A 160 19.64 4.47 -38.29
CA LEU A 160 20.66 4.93 -39.23
C LEU A 160 21.44 3.72 -39.77
N ALA A 161 21.37 3.50 -41.08
CA ALA A 161 22.36 2.69 -41.80
C ALA A 161 23.47 3.64 -42.28
N THR A 162 24.71 3.31 -41.92
CA THR A 162 25.94 3.80 -42.58
C THR A 162 26.34 2.80 -43.63
#